data_AF-A0A536I5U5-F1
#
_entry.id   AF-A0A536I5U5-F1
#
_cell.length_a   1.000
_cell.length_b   1.000
_cell.length_c   1.000
_cell.angle_alpha   90.00
_cell.angle_beta   90.00
_cell.angle_gamma   90.00
#
_symmetry.space_group_name_H-M   'P 1'
#
loop_
_entity.id
_entity.type
_entity.pdbx_description
1 polymer ?
#
loop_
_entity_poly.entity_id
_entity_poly.type
_entity_poly.pdbx_seq_one_letter_code
_entity_poly.pdbx_strand_id
1 'polypeptide(L)'
;GGSLCAVAAIALGASSEPALLPVAAFFGALASAAIVWRLSSLGGRTSVLTVLLAGVILSSFAAAIVTLLLVASDRIVLRLRAVLGWLLGGVAILDGTELAVAAAIVIAATAAAIALARRLDAFALGEETAATLGVDLERSTAAILAVTALLTGAAVALAGVIGFVGLVVPHAIRPVLGAAHARLVPASFLLGAVTLVLADIGARTVLSPAELPVGVVTGLVGGPFFLGLLLRQRRRMLV
;
A
#
# COMPACT_ATOMS: atom_id res chain seq x y z
N GLY A 1 -4.72 -7.37 -5.22
CA GLY A 1 -4.55 -6.90 -6.61
C GLY A 1 -3.17 -7.16 -7.14
N GLY A 2 -2.25 -6.22 -6.94
CA GLY A 2 -0.90 -6.31 -7.53
C GLY A 2 -0.19 -7.63 -7.26
N SER A 3 -0.25 -8.13 -6.03
CA SER A 3 0.35 -9.43 -5.68
C SER A 3 -0.26 -10.62 -6.42
N LEU A 4 -1.58 -10.63 -6.60
CA LEU A 4 -2.25 -11.69 -7.36
C LEU A 4 -1.81 -11.68 -8.82
N CYS A 5 -1.84 -10.51 -9.46
CA CYS A 5 -1.44 -10.38 -10.86
C CYS A 5 0.05 -10.68 -11.06
N ALA A 6 0.91 -10.31 -10.11
CA ALA A 6 2.32 -10.65 -10.13
C ALA A 6 2.56 -12.16 -10.02
N VAL A 7 1.91 -12.82 -9.06
CA VAL A 7 2.02 -14.28 -8.88
C VAL A 7 1.45 -15.01 -10.11
N ALA A 8 0.34 -14.55 -10.66
CA ALA A 8 -0.23 -15.11 -11.89
C ALA A 8 0.72 -14.93 -13.09
N ALA A 9 1.37 -13.78 -13.23
CA ALA A 9 2.37 -13.56 -14.28
C ALA A 9 3.57 -14.54 -14.14
N ILE A 10 4.05 -14.74 -12.91
CA ILE A 10 5.10 -15.74 -12.63
C ILE A 10 4.62 -17.15 -12.98
N ALA A 11 3.38 -17.51 -12.60
CA ALA A 11 2.77 -18.80 -12.88
C ALA A 11 2.67 -19.11 -14.39
N LEU A 12 2.32 -18.10 -15.18
CA LEU A 12 2.18 -18.19 -16.64
C LEU A 12 3.53 -18.17 -17.39
N GLY A 13 4.65 -18.05 -16.68
CA GLY A 13 5.98 -18.09 -17.28
C GLY A 13 6.52 -16.74 -17.74
N ALA A 14 5.86 -15.63 -17.40
CA ALA A 14 6.32 -14.27 -17.74
C ALA A 14 7.67 -13.88 -17.11
N SER A 15 8.28 -14.78 -16.34
CA SER A 15 9.63 -14.62 -15.79
C SER A 15 10.75 -14.45 -16.82
N SER A 16 10.50 -14.71 -18.10
CA SER A 16 11.45 -14.42 -19.18
C SER A 16 11.48 -12.96 -19.60
N GLU A 17 10.47 -12.18 -19.18
CA GLU A 17 10.29 -10.77 -19.55
C GLU A 17 10.21 -9.91 -18.28
N PRO A 18 11.32 -9.28 -17.85
CA PRO A 18 11.41 -8.59 -16.57
C PRO A 18 10.35 -7.50 -16.39
N ALA A 19 10.00 -6.79 -17.46
CA ALA A 19 9.06 -5.67 -17.45
C ALA A 19 7.59 -6.10 -17.26
N LEU A 20 7.23 -7.35 -17.58
CA LEU A 20 5.84 -7.82 -17.48
C LEU A 20 5.36 -7.90 -16.03
N LEU A 21 6.26 -8.15 -15.08
CA LEU A 21 5.92 -8.34 -13.68
C LEU A 21 5.50 -7.02 -12.98
N PRO A 22 6.28 -5.92 -13.05
CA PRO A 22 5.83 -4.61 -12.54
C PRO A 22 4.55 -4.11 -13.19
N VAL A 23 4.40 -4.31 -14.51
CA VAL A 23 3.21 -3.89 -15.27
C VAL A 23 1.97 -4.65 -14.78
N ALA A 24 2.05 -5.98 -14.65
CA ALA A 24 0.96 -6.81 -14.13
C ALA A 24 0.58 -6.40 -12.70
N ALA A 25 1.57 -6.14 -11.84
CA ALA A 25 1.35 -5.70 -10.47
C ALA A 25 0.65 -4.34 -10.40
N PHE A 26 1.11 -3.38 -11.20
CA PHE A 26 0.55 -2.03 -11.28
C PHE A 26 -0.92 -2.05 -11.70
N PHE A 27 -1.22 -2.68 -12.85
CA PHE A 27 -2.60 -2.78 -13.34
C PHE A 27 -3.49 -3.64 -12.44
N GLY A 28 -2.93 -4.67 -11.80
CA GLY A 28 -3.64 -5.47 -10.81
C GLY A 28 -4.06 -4.66 -9.56
N ALA A 29 -3.24 -3.70 -9.13
CA ALA A 29 -3.58 -2.78 -8.06
C ALA A 29 -4.70 -1.81 -8.48
N LEU A 30 -4.58 -1.19 -9.66
CA LEU A 30 -5.60 -0.28 -10.21
C LEU A 30 -6.94 -0.99 -10.42
N ALA A 31 -6.94 -2.17 -11.03
CA ALA A 31 -8.14 -2.96 -11.24
C ALA A 31 -8.82 -3.33 -9.91
N SER A 32 -8.03 -3.68 -8.89
CA SER A 32 -8.60 -3.97 -7.56
C SER A 32 -9.24 -2.74 -6.93
N ALA A 33 -8.60 -1.58 -7.01
CA ALA A 33 -9.18 -0.34 -6.51
C ALA A 33 -10.47 0.04 -7.25
N ALA A 34 -10.52 -0.16 -8.57
CA ALA A 34 -11.72 0.04 -9.37
C ALA A 34 -12.86 -0.92 -8.97
N ILE A 35 -12.55 -2.18 -8.69
CA ILE A 35 -13.52 -3.16 -8.17
C ILE A 35 -14.03 -2.73 -6.79
N VAL A 36 -13.14 -2.34 -5.87
CA VAL A 36 -13.52 -1.86 -4.53
C VAL A 36 -14.44 -0.64 -4.64
N TRP A 37 -14.07 0.34 -5.47
CA TRP A 37 -14.90 1.53 -5.69
C TRP A 37 -16.28 1.15 -6.21
N ARG A 38 -16.36 0.35 -7.29
CA ARG A 38 -17.64 -0.09 -7.86
C ARG A 38 -18.49 -0.85 -6.86
N LEU A 39 -17.90 -1.76 -6.09
CA LEU A 39 -18.62 -2.53 -5.07
C LEU A 39 -19.14 -1.62 -3.94
N SER A 40 -18.34 -0.63 -3.54
CA SER A 40 -18.70 0.33 -2.49
C SER A 40 -19.75 1.36 -2.91
N SER A 41 -19.93 1.59 -4.22
CA SER A 41 -20.89 2.54 -4.77
C SER A 41 -22.22 1.91 -5.19
N LEU A 42 -22.35 0.57 -5.12
CA LEU A 42 -23.62 -0.12 -5.39
C LEU A 42 -24.68 0.31 -4.37
N GLY A 43 -25.83 0.79 -4.87
CA GLY A 43 -26.92 1.29 -4.03
C GLY A 43 -26.88 2.80 -3.74
N GLY A 44 -26.00 3.56 -4.41
CA GLY A 44 -26.04 5.03 -4.44
C GLY A 44 -25.54 5.72 -3.17
N ARG A 45 -24.99 4.99 -2.20
CA ARG A 45 -24.37 5.54 -0.99
C ARG A 45 -22.99 4.92 -0.80
N THR A 46 -21.96 5.71 -1.06
CA THR A 46 -20.58 5.31 -0.77
C THR A 46 -20.23 5.75 0.64
N SER A 47 -19.78 4.84 1.48
CA SER A 47 -19.24 5.17 2.80
C SER A 47 -17.86 4.57 3.02
N VAL A 48 -17.09 5.13 3.95
CA VAL A 48 -15.78 4.62 4.36
C VAL A 48 -15.90 3.17 4.80
N LEU A 49 -16.97 2.80 5.51
CA LEU A 49 -17.20 1.42 5.94
C LEU A 49 -17.42 0.46 4.77
N THR A 50 -18.23 0.83 3.75
CA THR A 50 -18.45 -0.06 2.60
C THR A 50 -17.17 -0.24 1.77
N VAL A 51 -16.38 0.82 1.61
CA VAL A 51 -15.05 0.75 0.98
C VAL A 51 -14.12 -0.19 1.74
N LEU A 52 -14.05 -0.07 3.07
CA LEU A 52 -13.21 -0.93 3.90
C LEU A 52 -13.64 -2.40 3.83
N LEU A 53 -14.93 -2.68 3.94
CA LEU A 53 -15.47 -4.04 3.84
C LEU A 53 -15.20 -4.65 2.46
N ALA A 54 -15.47 -3.91 1.38
CA ALA A 54 -15.17 -4.33 0.01
C ALA A 54 -13.67 -4.65 -0.17
N GLY A 55 -12.80 -3.80 0.36
CA GLY A 55 -11.35 -4.01 0.34
C GLY A 55 -10.91 -5.27 1.07
N VAL A 56 -11.43 -5.52 2.27
CA VAL A 56 -11.10 -6.72 3.06
C VAL A 56 -11.58 -8.00 2.38
N ILE A 57 -12.79 -7.99 1.80
CA ILE A 57 -13.35 -9.12 1.05
C ILE A 57 -12.47 -9.41 -0.17
N LEU A 58 -12.17 -8.39 -0.98
CA LEU A 58 -11.35 -8.55 -2.19
C LEU A 58 -9.91 -8.99 -1.86
N SER A 59 -9.34 -8.46 -0.78
CA SER A 59 -8.00 -8.85 -0.31
C SER A 59 -7.96 -10.33 0.10
N SER A 60 -8.94 -10.78 0.88
CA SER A 60 -9.05 -12.18 1.31
C SER A 60 -9.25 -13.12 0.12
N PHE A 61 -10.11 -12.74 -0.82
CA PHE A 61 -10.33 -13.49 -2.06
C PHE A 61 -9.06 -13.57 -2.92
N ALA A 62 -8.37 -12.45 -3.13
CA ALA A 62 -7.11 -12.43 -3.87
C ALA A 62 -6.02 -13.26 -3.20
N ALA A 63 -5.94 -13.24 -1.87
CA ALA A 63 -5.01 -14.08 -1.10
C ALA A 63 -5.33 -15.57 -1.28
N ALA A 64 -6.61 -15.97 -1.26
CA ALA A 64 -7.01 -17.35 -1.52
C ALA A 64 -6.62 -17.82 -2.92
N ILE A 65 -6.76 -16.96 -3.96
CA ILE A 65 -6.31 -17.29 -5.31
C ILE A 65 -4.78 -17.40 -5.37
N VAL A 66 -4.04 -16.49 -4.74
CA VAL A 66 -2.57 -16.61 -4.64
C VAL A 66 -2.19 -17.96 -4.04
N THR A 67 -2.79 -18.34 -2.91
CA THR A 67 -2.55 -19.64 -2.28
C THR A 67 -2.90 -20.81 -3.19
N LEU A 68 -4.03 -20.74 -3.90
CA LEU A 68 -4.41 -21.76 -4.88
C LEU A 68 -3.36 -21.90 -5.98
N LEU A 69 -2.85 -20.79 -6.53
CA LEU A 69 -1.79 -20.82 -7.54
C LEU A 69 -0.50 -21.45 -7.00
N LEU A 70 -0.10 -21.09 -5.78
CA LEU A 70 1.09 -21.64 -5.12
C LEU A 70 0.99 -23.16 -4.93
N VAL A 71 -0.19 -23.67 -4.57
CA VAL A 71 -0.42 -25.10 -4.29
C VAL A 71 -0.65 -25.91 -5.57
N ALA A 72 -1.34 -25.34 -6.56
CA ALA A 72 -1.74 -26.08 -7.77
C ALA A 72 -0.65 -26.13 -8.86
N SER A 73 0.45 -25.38 -8.72
CA SER A 73 1.46 -25.25 -9.77
C SER A 73 2.83 -25.79 -9.35
N ASP A 74 3.20 -26.96 -9.89
CA ASP A 74 4.53 -27.54 -9.71
C ASP A 74 5.66 -26.61 -10.17
N ARG A 75 5.40 -25.78 -11.20
CA ARG A 75 6.35 -24.78 -11.70
C ARG A 75 6.62 -23.66 -10.68
N ILE A 76 5.60 -23.27 -9.91
CA ILE A 76 5.72 -22.24 -8.89
C ILE A 76 6.44 -22.78 -7.65
N VAL A 77 6.22 -24.04 -7.29
CA VAL A 77 6.92 -24.69 -6.16
C VAL A 77 8.44 -24.60 -6.34
N LEU A 78 8.96 -24.82 -7.55
CA LEU A 78 10.38 -24.67 -7.89
C LEU A 78 10.91 -23.22 -7.75
N ARG A 79 10.01 -22.23 -7.77
CA ARG A 79 10.31 -20.80 -7.69
C ARG A 79 9.80 -20.15 -6.42
N LEU A 80 9.44 -20.95 -5.41
CA LEU A 80 8.78 -20.46 -4.20
C LEU A 80 9.58 -19.36 -3.50
N ARG A 81 10.91 -19.47 -3.43
CA ARG A 81 11.77 -18.42 -2.85
C ARG A 81 11.67 -17.09 -3.60
N ALA A 82 11.63 -17.11 -4.93
CA ALA A 82 11.50 -15.90 -5.74
C ALA A 82 10.11 -15.27 -5.57
N VAL A 83 9.06 -16.09 -5.52
CA VAL A 83 7.69 -15.63 -5.27
C VAL A 83 7.57 -15.02 -3.87
N LEU A 84 8.10 -15.70 -2.84
CA LEU A 84 8.13 -15.18 -1.48
C LEU A 84 8.95 -13.90 -1.37
N GLY A 85 10.10 -13.81 -2.07
CA GLY A 85 10.89 -12.58 -2.12
C GLY A 85 10.10 -11.40 -2.68
N TRP A 86 9.35 -11.60 -3.76
CA TRP A 86 8.50 -10.56 -4.35
C TRP A 86 7.31 -10.20 -3.43
N LEU A 87 6.66 -11.21 -2.84
CA LEU A 87 5.55 -11.02 -1.89
C LEU A 87 5.96 -10.37 -0.58
N LEU A 88 7.23 -10.50 -0.17
CA LEU A 88 7.76 -9.87 1.04
C LEU A 88 8.46 -8.54 0.75
N GLY A 89 8.64 -8.22 -0.53
CA GLY A 89 9.17 -6.94 -0.99
C GLY A 89 10.66 -6.73 -0.75
N GLY A 90 11.24 -5.87 -1.58
CA GLY A 90 12.65 -5.50 -1.53
C GLY A 90 12.95 -4.36 -2.50
N VAL A 91 14.03 -3.62 -2.23
CA VAL A 91 14.48 -2.55 -3.13
C VAL A 91 15.48 -3.16 -4.10
N ALA A 92 15.07 -3.44 -5.33
CA ALA A 92 15.95 -3.95 -6.39
C ALA A 92 16.52 -2.81 -7.24
N ILE A 93 17.62 -3.09 -7.96
CA ILE A 93 18.24 -2.14 -8.90
C ILE A 93 17.26 -1.88 -10.04
N LEU A 94 16.89 -0.61 -10.21
CA LEU A 94 15.94 -0.14 -11.21
C LEU A 94 16.70 0.37 -12.44
N ASP A 95 16.20 0.05 -13.62
CA ASP A 95 16.60 0.78 -14.83
C ASP A 95 16.23 2.26 -14.68
N GLY A 96 17.09 3.17 -15.15
CA GLY A 96 16.89 4.61 -15.00
C GLY A 96 15.56 5.10 -15.58
N THR A 97 15.09 4.45 -16.65
CA THR A 97 13.78 4.72 -17.26
C THR A 97 12.62 4.29 -16.37
N GLU A 98 12.68 3.10 -15.77
CA GLU A 98 11.64 2.61 -14.85
C GLU A 98 11.54 3.50 -13.62
N LEU A 99 12.69 3.91 -13.08
CA LEU A 99 12.77 4.86 -11.97
C LEU A 99 12.16 6.22 -12.34
N ALA A 100 12.49 6.77 -13.52
CA ALA A 100 11.96 8.06 -13.96
C ALA A 100 10.43 8.03 -14.12
N VAL A 101 9.88 6.97 -14.73
CA VAL A 101 8.43 6.78 -14.89
C VAL A 101 7.74 6.67 -13.54
N ALA A 102 8.26 5.84 -12.63
CA ALA A 102 7.68 5.69 -11.31
C ALA A 102 7.78 6.98 -10.49
N ALA A 103 8.89 7.70 -10.55
CA ALA A 103 9.07 8.99 -9.89
C ALA A 103 8.05 10.01 -10.40
N ALA A 104 7.83 10.10 -11.71
CA ALA A 104 6.82 10.99 -12.29
C ALA A 104 5.40 10.66 -11.78
N ILE A 105 5.03 9.38 -11.78
CA ILE A 105 3.72 8.92 -11.25
C ILE A 105 3.59 9.24 -9.77
N VAL A 106 4.60 8.93 -8.96
CA VAL A 106 4.59 9.15 -7.51
C VAL A 106 4.50 10.64 -7.19
N ILE A 107 5.31 11.49 -7.81
CA ILE A 107 5.28 12.94 -7.59
C ILE A 107 3.91 13.52 -7.96
N ALA A 108 3.38 13.16 -9.13
CA ALA A 108 2.08 13.65 -9.59
C ALA A 108 0.94 13.18 -8.65
N ALA A 109 0.95 11.91 -8.25
CA ALA A 109 -0.05 11.37 -7.34
C ALA A 109 0.08 11.93 -5.92
N THR A 110 1.29 12.19 -5.42
CA THR A 110 1.50 12.88 -4.14
C THR A 110 1.00 14.32 -4.19
N ALA A 111 1.24 15.05 -5.28
CA ALA A 111 0.67 16.39 -5.46
C ALA A 111 -0.87 16.35 -5.47
N ALA A 112 -1.47 15.36 -6.15
CA ALA A 112 -2.91 15.15 -6.12
C ALA A 112 -3.42 14.80 -4.71
N ALA A 113 -2.68 14.00 -3.93
CA ALA A 113 -3.02 13.67 -2.55
C ALA A 113 -3.02 14.92 -1.66
N ILE A 114 -2.05 15.82 -1.84
CA ILE A 114 -1.98 17.11 -1.13
C ILE A 114 -3.17 18.00 -1.52
N ALA A 115 -3.54 18.03 -2.80
CA ALA A 115 -4.72 18.78 -3.25
C ALA A 115 -6.04 18.25 -2.64
N LEU A 116 -6.09 16.96 -2.30
CA LEU A 116 -7.23 16.32 -1.61
C LEU A 116 -7.21 16.50 -0.08
N ALA A 117 -6.17 17.11 0.50
CA ALA A 117 -5.97 17.19 1.95
C ALA A 117 -7.16 17.78 2.70
N ARG A 118 -7.77 18.87 2.21
CA ARG A 118 -8.94 19.49 2.85
C ARG A 118 -10.16 18.58 2.89
N ARG A 119 -10.32 17.73 1.85
CA ARG A 119 -11.39 16.74 1.80
C ARG A 119 -11.13 15.65 2.83
N LEU A 120 -9.89 15.16 2.93
CA LEU A 120 -9.48 14.20 3.97
C LEU A 120 -9.71 14.74 5.39
N ASP A 121 -9.40 16.01 5.62
CA ASP A 121 -9.67 16.68 6.89
C ASP A 121 -11.17 16.76 7.19
N ALA A 122 -12.02 17.01 6.18
CA ALA A 122 -13.48 16.98 6.34
C ALA A 122 -14.00 15.57 6.66
N PHE A 123 -13.52 14.53 5.96
CA PHE A 123 -13.86 13.13 6.27
C PHE A 123 -13.48 12.74 7.71
N ALA A 124 -12.41 13.31 8.26
CA ALA A 124 -12.01 13.06 9.64
C ALA A 124 -13.00 13.60 10.69
N LEU A 125 -13.86 14.56 10.32
CA LEU A 125 -14.96 15.07 11.15
C LEU A 125 -16.21 14.17 11.09
N GLY A 126 -16.26 13.23 10.14
CA GLY A 126 -17.42 12.38 9.87
C GLY A 126 -18.05 12.70 8.51
N GLU A 127 -18.68 11.69 7.90
CA GLU A 127 -19.24 11.79 6.55
C GLU A 127 -20.41 12.79 6.47
N GLU A 128 -21.25 12.81 7.50
CA GLU A 128 -22.38 13.74 7.58
C GLU A 128 -21.90 15.19 7.65
N THR A 129 -20.93 15.47 8.54
CA THR A 129 -20.32 16.79 8.65
C THR A 129 -19.58 17.19 7.37
N ALA A 130 -18.84 16.27 6.74
CA ALA A 130 -18.19 16.52 5.47
C ALA A 130 -19.19 16.89 4.36
N ALA A 131 -20.33 16.21 4.29
CA ALA A 131 -21.39 16.52 3.34
C ALA A 131 -22.00 17.91 3.60
N THR A 132 -22.23 18.29 4.87
CA THR A 132 -22.69 19.65 5.23
C THR A 132 -21.69 20.75 4.85
N LEU A 133 -20.39 20.44 4.87
CA LEU A 133 -19.32 21.33 4.41
C LEU A 133 -19.20 21.38 2.87
N GLY A 134 -20.12 20.75 2.13
CA GLY A 134 -20.17 20.77 0.67
C GLY A 134 -19.22 19.77 0.00
N VAL A 135 -18.70 18.78 0.73
CA VAL A 135 -17.87 17.73 0.15
C VAL A 135 -18.77 16.70 -0.54
N ASP A 136 -18.57 16.53 -1.84
CA ASP A 136 -19.15 15.41 -2.59
C ASP A 136 -18.44 14.11 -2.16
N LEU A 137 -19.09 13.33 -1.30
CA LEU A 137 -18.51 12.13 -0.69
C LEU A 137 -18.12 11.08 -1.74
N GLU A 138 -18.94 10.87 -2.76
CA GLU A 138 -18.72 9.85 -3.78
C GLU A 138 -17.54 10.21 -4.67
N ARG A 139 -17.52 11.44 -5.23
CA ARG A 139 -16.41 11.91 -6.07
C ARG A 139 -15.11 12.01 -5.28
N SER A 140 -15.19 12.43 -4.02
CA SER A 140 -14.01 12.53 -3.17
C SER A 140 -13.45 11.16 -2.84
N THR A 141 -14.31 10.19 -2.51
CA THR A 141 -13.90 8.80 -2.27
C THR A 141 -13.27 8.19 -3.52
N ALA A 142 -13.89 8.37 -4.69
CA ALA A 142 -13.34 7.92 -5.97
C ALA A 142 -11.94 8.51 -6.25
N ALA A 143 -11.78 9.83 -6.05
CA ALA A 143 -10.51 10.50 -6.24
C ALA A 143 -9.42 10.02 -5.25
N ILE A 144 -9.77 9.85 -3.97
CA ILE A 144 -8.86 9.34 -2.94
C ILE A 144 -8.44 7.91 -3.28
N LEU A 145 -9.38 7.04 -3.66
CA LEU A 145 -9.10 5.67 -4.08
C LEU A 145 -8.21 5.63 -5.32
N ALA A 146 -8.46 6.47 -6.33
CA ALA A 146 -7.62 6.54 -7.53
C ALA A 146 -6.18 6.96 -7.22
N VAL A 147 -6.01 8.04 -6.43
CA VAL A 147 -4.68 8.55 -6.04
C VAL A 147 -3.92 7.53 -5.19
N THR A 148 -4.58 6.92 -4.21
CA THR A 148 -3.96 5.90 -3.36
C THR A 148 -3.64 4.62 -4.13
N ALA A 149 -4.46 4.24 -5.10
CA ALA A 149 -4.19 3.10 -5.98
C ALA A 149 -3.00 3.36 -6.92
N LEU A 150 -2.84 4.58 -7.43
CA LEU A 150 -1.68 4.98 -8.23
C LEU A 150 -0.39 4.92 -7.39
N LEU A 151 -0.40 5.53 -6.19
CA LEU A 151 0.75 5.52 -5.29
C LEU A 151 1.13 4.09 -4.86
N THR A 152 0.14 3.31 -4.41
CA THR A 152 0.37 1.95 -3.93
C THR A 152 0.74 1.02 -5.08
N GLY A 153 0.09 1.15 -6.23
CA GLY A 153 0.39 0.38 -7.44
C GLY A 153 1.81 0.62 -7.92
N ALA A 154 2.25 1.89 -7.99
CA ALA A 154 3.63 2.22 -8.37
C ALA A 154 4.64 1.66 -7.35
N ALA A 155 4.39 1.82 -6.05
CA ALA A 155 5.26 1.28 -5.02
C ALA A 155 5.37 -0.26 -5.07
N VAL A 156 4.23 -0.95 -5.23
CA VAL A 156 4.19 -2.42 -5.27
C VAL A 156 4.80 -2.98 -6.55
N ALA A 157 4.62 -2.29 -7.68
CA ALA A 157 5.22 -2.69 -8.95
C ALA A 157 6.75 -2.71 -8.89
N LEU A 158 7.35 -1.74 -8.20
CA LEU A 158 8.81 -1.62 -8.09
C LEU A 158 9.40 -2.46 -6.96
N ALA A 159 8.76 -2.42 -5.78
CA ALA A 159 9.38 -2.90 -4.55
C ALA A 159 8.68 -4.14 -3.96
N GLY A 160 7.67 -4.69 -4.65
CA GLY A 160 6.83 -5.74 -4.10
C GLY A 160 5.99 -5.24 -2.92
N VAL A 161 5.49 -6.15 -2.10
CA VAL A 161 4.60 -5.77 -0.98
C VAL A 161 5.43 -5.41 0.25
N ILE A 162 5.50 -4.11 0.55
CA ILE A 162 6.10 -3.60 1.78
C ILE A 162 5.01 -3.13 2.73
N GLY A 163 4.91 -3.79 3.88
CA GLY A 163 3.97 -3.46 4.93
C GLY A 163 4.47 -2.36 5.87
N PHE A 164 3.55 -1.87 6.70
CA PHE A 164 3.78 -1.01 7.86
C PHE A 164 4.34 0.40 7.64
N VAL A 165 5.15 0.69 6.62
CA VAL A 165 5.72 2.05 6.45
C VAL A 165 4.62 3.11 6.35
N GLY A 166 3.62 2.85 5.50
CA GLY A 166 2.45 3.72 5.33
C GLY A 166 1.51 3.80 6.54
N LEU A 167 1.71 2.97 7.56
CA LEU A 167 0.97 3.02 8.82
C LEU A 167 1.82 3.64 9.92
N VAL A 168 3.02 3.12 10.19
CA VAL A 168 3.91 3.56 11.26
C VAL A 168 4.26 5.04 11.12
N VAL A 169 4.73 5.47 9.94
CA VAL A 169 5.26 6.83 9.74
C VAL A 169 4.20 7.92 10.00
N PRO A 170 3.03 7.93 9.33
CA PRO A 170 2.03 8.97 9.59
C PRO A 170 1.54 8.96 11.04
N HIS A 171 1.46 7.80 11.70
CA HIS A 171 1.03 7.71 13.10
C HIS A 171 2.11 8.19 14.07
N ALA A 172 3.40 7.94 13.78
CA ALA A 172 4.51 8.37 14.61
C ALA A 172 4.69 9.89 14.60
N ILE A 173 4.49 10.54 13.44
CA ILE A 173 4.68 12.00 13.34
C ILE A 173 3.42 12.82 13.69
N ARG A 174 2.22 12.23 13.60
CA ARG A 174 0.96 12.95 13.87
C ARG A 174 0.91 13.69 15.22
N PRO A 175 1.46 13.17 16.34
CA PRO A 175 1.50 13.93 17.61
C PRO A 175 2.36 15.20 17.56
N VAL A 176 3.32 15.26 16.64
CA VAL A 176 4.27 16.39 16.51
C VAL A 176 3.77 17.44 15.52
N LEU A 177 3.29 17.00 14.35
CA LEU A 177 2.82 17.93 13.29
C LEU A 177 1.33 18.27 13.35
N GLY A 178 0.55 17.52 14.15
CA GLY A 178 -0.90 17.59 14.17
C GLY A 178 -1.58 16.73 13.09
N ALA A 179 -2.91 16.76 13.08
CA ALA A 179 -3.73 15.88 12.23
C ALA A 179 -4.04 16.42 10.83
N ALA A 180 -3.71 17.69 10.55
CA ALA A 180 -4.02 18.34 9.27
C ALA A 180 -3.29 17.66 8.10
N HIS A 181 -4.05 17.10 7.15
CA HIS A 181 -3.50 16.27 6.07
C HIS A 181 -2.56 17.06 5.14
N ALA A 182 -2.76 18.38 5.01
CA ALA A 182 -1.90 19.23 4.18
C ALA A 182 -0.44 19.24 4.64
N ARG A 183 -0.19 19.06 5.95
CA ARG A 183 1.16 18.92 6.52
C ARG A 183 1.56 17.47 6.67
N LEU A 184 0.60 16.60 7.03
CA LEU A 184 0.87 15.21 7.32
C LEU A 184 1.28 14.40 6.07
N VAL A 185 0.64 14.64 4.92
CA VAL A 185 0.95 13.93 3.66
C VAL A 185 2.39 14.16 3.20
N PRO A 186 2.88 15.41 3.02
CA PRO A 186 4.26 15.63 2.56
C PRO A 186 5.29 15.17 3.60
N ALA A 187 5.02 15.36 4.90
CA ALA A 187 5.92 14.88 5.94
C ALA A 187 6.01 13.35 5.97
N SER A 188 4.88 12.66 5.78
CA SER A 188 4.84 11.19 5.73
C SER A 188 5.52 10.65 4.47
N PHE A 189 5.44 11.37 3.35
CA PHE A 189 6.16 11.02 2.13
C PHE A 189 7.68 11.04 2.36
N LEU A 190 8.22 12.14 2.88
CA LEU A 190 9.66 12.29 3.12
C LEU A 190 10.18 11.33 4.20
N LEU A 191 9.51 11.25 5.34
CA LEU A 191 9.93 10.35 6.42
C LEU A 191 9.68 8.89 6.08
N GLY A 192 8.69 8.61 5.24
CA GLY A 192 8.46 7.29 4.66
C GLY A 192 9.65 6.84 3.82
N ALA A 193 10.14 7.72 2.94
CA ALA A 193 11.33 7.45 2.15
C ALA A 193 12.56 7.19 3.02
N VAL A 194 12.82 8.04 4.03
CA VAL A 194 13.93 7.85 4.97
C VAL A 194 13.80 6.52 5.74
N THR A 195 12.61 6.23 6.25
CA THR A 195 12.35 4.98 7.00
C THR A 195 12.57 3.75 6.11
N LEU A 196 12.15 3.81 4.85
CA LEU A 196 12.33 2.71 3.91
C LEU A 196 13.80 2.49 3.55
N VAL A 197 14.57 3.55 3.33
CA VAL A 197 16.02 3.47 3.09
C VAL A 197 16.73 2.83 4.30
N LEU A 198 16.38 3.24 5.52
CA LEU A 198 16.94 2.64 6.73
C LEU A 198 16.55 1.15 6.88
N ALA A 199 15.32 0.80 6.53
CA ALA A 199 14.87 -0.59 6.54
C ALA A 199 15.64 -1.44 5.50
N ASP A 200 15.89 -0.91 4.31
CA ASP A 200 16.69 -1.59 3.27
C ASP A 200 18.15 -1.79 3.69
N ILE A 201 18.78 -0.77 4.30
CA ILE A 201 20.13 -0.90 4.87
C ILE A 201 20.16 -2.02 5.93
N GLY A 202 19.17 -2.06 6.83
CA GLY A 202 19.05 -3.14 7.82
C GLY A 202 18.86 -4.51 7.16
N ALA A 203 18.03 -4.59 6.13
CA ALA A 203 17.74 -5.83 5.41
C ALA A 203 18.99 -6.45 4.74
N ARG A 204 19.90 -5.60 4.25
CA ARG A 204 21.17 -6.01 3.60
C ARG A 204 22.30 -6.34 4.56
N THR A 205 22.28 -5.77 5.76
CA THR A 205 23.42 -5.83 6.69
C THR A 205 23.27 -6.88 7.79
N VAL A 206 22.06 -7.16 8.27
CA VAL A 206 21.85 -8.00 9.47
C VAL A 206 22.22 -9.48 9.27
N LEU A 207 22.02 -10.05 8.09
CA LEU A 207 22.30 -11.47 7.78
C LEU A 207 23.29 -11.68 6.63
N SER A 208 24.12 -10.68 6.33
CA SER A 208 25.11 -10.75 5.24
C SER A 208 25.95 -12.05 5.32
N PRO A 209 26.12 -12.81 4.21
CA PRO A 209 25.83 -12.46 2.81
C PRO A 209 24.39 -12.74 2.34
N ALA A 210 23.51 -13.27 3.19
CA ALA A 210 22.10 -13.45 2.85
C ALA A 210 21.31 -12.15 3.04
N GLU A 211 20.49 -11.78 2.07
CA GLU A 211 19.63 -10.60 2.14
C GLU A 211 18.24 -10.97 2.69
N LEU A 212 17.75 -10.19 3.65
CA LEU A 212 16.36 -10.28 4.11
C LEU A 212 15.43 -9.48 3.19
N PRO A 213 14.18 -9.92 2.99
CA PRO A 213 13.18 -9.06 2.38
C PRO A 213 12.87 -7.85 3.27
N VAL A 214 12.74 -6.68 2.66
CA VAL A 214 12.53 -5.42 3.39
C VAL A 214 11.20 -5.44 4.15
N GLY A 215 10.16 -6.09 3.63
CA GLY A 215 8.89 -6.23 4.32
C GLY A 215 8.96 -7.04 5.62
N VAL A 216 9.95 -7.95 5.76
CA VAL A 216 10.20 -8.64 7.03
C VAL A 216 10.72 -7.64 8.07
N VAL A 217 11.69 -6.81 7.69
CA VAL A 217 12.25 -5.77 8.58
C VAL A 217 11.18 -4.77 9.00
N THR A 218 10.39 -4.25 8.05
CA THR A 218 9.34 -3.29 8.37
C THR A 218 8.21 -3.90 9.18
N GLY A 219 7.89 -5.19 8.97
CA GLY A 219 6.93 -5.94 9.79
C GLY A 219 7.39 -6.14 11.23
N LEU A 220 8.66 -6.55 11.42
CA LEU A 220 9.25 -6.75 12.75
C LEU A 220 9.34 -5.45 13.57
N VAL A 221 9.45 -4.30 12.92
CA VAL A 221 9.42 -2.99 13.59
C VAL A 221 7.98 -2.51 13.80
N GLY A 222 7.14 -2.62 12.77
CA GLY A 222 5.78 -2.08 12.78
C GLY A 222 4.83 -2.81 13.72
N GLY A 223 4.94 -4.13 13.85
CA GLY A 223 4.11 -4.92 14.77
C GLY A 223 4.25 -4.46 16.23
N PRO A 224 5.47 -4.44 16.80
CA PRO A 224 5.72 -3.91 18.14
C PRO A 224 5.31 -2.45 18.31
N PHE A 225 5.53 -1.60 17.30
CA PHE A 225 5.10 -0.19 17.33
C PHE A 225 3.59 -0.06 17.55
N PHE A 226 2.78 -0.77 16.75
CA PHE A 226 1.33 -0.73 16.88
C PHE A 226 0.82 -1.40 18.16
N LEU A 227 1.46 -2.49 18.60
CA LEU A 227 1.16 -3.09 19.89
C LEU A 227 1.38 -2.09 21.04
N GLY A 228 2.50 -1.37 21.04
CA GLY A 228 2.79 -0.33 22.02
C GLY A 228 1.75 0.81 22.01
N LEU A 229 1.31 1.22 20.82
CA LEU A 229 0.28 2.26 20.65
C LEU A 229 -1.08 1.79 21.20
N LEU A 230 -1.48 0.56 20.90
CA LEU A 230 -2.72 -0.04 21.41
C LEU A 230 -2.71 -0.13 22.95
N LEU A 231 -1.60 -0.58 23.54
CA LEU A 231 -1.45 -0.68 25.00
C LEU A 231 -1.55 0.71 25.67
N ARG A 232 -0.95 1.75 25.07
CA ARG A 232 -1.06 3.13 25.56
C ARG A 232 -2.50 3.64 25.48
N GLN A 233 -3.20 3.37 24.38
CA GLN A 233 -4.58 3.83 24.21
C GLN A 233 -5.53 3.14 25.19
N ARG A 234 -5.38 1.83 25.42
CA ARG A 234 -6.17 1.12 26.44
C ARG A 234 -5.95 1.68 27.84
N ARG A 235 -4.71 1.98 28.22
CA ARG A 235 -4.41 2.60 29.53
C ARG A 235 -5.13 3.94 29.72
N ARG A 236 -5.27 4.74 28.66
CA ARG A 236 -6.02 6.02 28.72
C ARG A 236 -7.53 5.88 28.83
N MET A 237 -8.10 4.72 28.47
CA MET A 237 -9.55 4.47 28.63
C MET A 237 -9.88 3.93 30.02
N LEU A 238 -8.90 3.37 30.71
CA LEU A 238 -9.04 2.78 32.05
C LEU A 238 -8.77 3.78 33.18
N VAL A 239 -8.28 4.97 32.85
CA VAL A 239 -8.01 6.10 33.76
C VAL A 239 -9.00 7.20 33.43
#